data_AF-A0A6G3PMK7-F1
#
_entry.id   AF-A0A6G3PMK7-F1
#
_cell.length_a   1.000
_cell.length_b   1.000
_cell.length_c   1.000
_cell.angle_alpha   90.00
_cell.angle_beta   90.00
_cell.angle_gamma   90.00
#
_symmetry.space_group_name_H-M   'P 1'
#
loop_
_entity.id
_entity.type
_entity.pdbx_description
1 polymer ?
#
loop_
_entity_poly.entity_id
_entity_poly.type
_entity_poly.pdbx_seq_one_letter_code
_entity_poly.pdbx_strand_id
1 'polypeptide(L)'
;MVEHRTGSPDAEETEAGGLGTAGSDPDARRLALLMHAAFFLLLGASLTRFLMRHPGEARTPWIIALSITLAVLYLLGPVLGSRPTPRRVAWLGVLVVVWMVLVVLAPSFAWCAVPLFYTGLRILPPRAALALVALLTVFVVAAQLRLATGFDPNLVLAPPAVAAVATAVFVHMRRQAVRQRELAARQRELIGDLLRTRRELAATERREGTLAERQRLSMEIHDTLAQGLSSQQMLLQAADRTWDADPEAARRHVRTATGIAERNLAEARRFVHDLAPADLAAGGGLEAALHA
;
A
#
# COMPACT_ATOMS: atom_id res chain seq x y z
N MET A 1 -11.48 10.37 52.16
CA MET A 1 -10.03 10.12 52.27
C MET A 1 -9.70 9.17 51.13
N VAL A 2 -9.38 9.65 49.92
CA VAL A 2 -8.07 10.21 49.49
C VAL A 2 -7.04 9.07 49.51
N GLU A 3 -6.36 8.61 48.45
CA GLU A 3 -6.06 9.15 47.11
C GLU A 3 -5.42 8.05 46.20
N HIS A 4 -5.54 8.23 44.87
CA HIS A 4 -4.53 8.09 43.81
C HIS A 4 -3.65 6.83 43.55
N ARG A 5 -3.82 6.21 42.37
CA ARG A 5 -2.91 6.21 41.17
C ARG A 5 -3.22 5.03 40.23
N THR A 6 -3.83 5.28 39.06
CA THR A 6 -3.22 5.48 37.72
C THR A 6 -2.56 4.23 37.11
N GLY A 7 -3.19 3.70 36.05
CA GLY A 7 -2.62 2.73 35.12
C GLY A 7 -3.54 2.56 33.92
N SER A 8 -3.36 3.40 32.90
CA SER A 8 -4.08 3.42 31.63
C SER A 8 -3.76 2.19 30.76
N PRO A 9 -4.74 1.54 30.08
CA PRO A 9 -4.47 0.52 29.08
C PRO A 9 -4.71 0.93 27.62
N ASP A 10 -4.94 2.21 27.30
CA ASP A 10 -5.46 2.59 25.95
C ASP A 10 -4.46 3.36 25.07
N ALA A 11 -3.15 3.21 25.26
CA ALA A 11 -2.15 4.02 24.53
C ALA A 11 -1.37 3.28 23.42
N GLU A 12 -1.60 2.00 23.14
CA GLU A 12 -0.81 1.25 22.12
C GLU A 12 -1.59 0.76 20.88
N GLU A 13 -2.90 0.97 20.78
CA GLU A 13 -3.64 0.56 19.57
C GLU A 13 -3.80 1.65 18.49
N THR A 14 -3.26 2.85 18.68
CA THR A 14 -3.53 3.97 17.75
C THR A 14 -2.52 4.09 16.58
N GLU A 15 -1.39 3.38 16.57
CA GLU A 15 -0.37 3.54 15.51
C GLU A 15 -0.34 2.46 14.41
N ALA A 16 -1.31 1.54 14.36
CA ALA A 16 -1.46 0.57 13.27
C ALA A 16 -2.56 0.92 12.24
N GLY A 17 -3.03 2.16 12.23
CA GLY A 17 -4.10 2.64 11.33
C GLY A 17 -3.63 3.24 9.99
N GLY A 18 -2.31 3.29 9.73
CA GLY A 18 -1.72 3.85 8.51
C GLY A 18 -1.86 2.99 7.24
N LEU A 19 -2.74 1.98 7.25
CA LEU A 19 -3.04 1.16 6.08
C LEU A 19 -3.98 1.92 5.15
N GLY A 20 -3.36 2.70 4.27
CA GLY A 20 -3.89 3.10 2.97
C GLY A 20 -5.34 3.55 3.02
N THR A 21 -5.54 4.86 3.19
CA THR A 21 -6.71 5.48 2.57
C THR A 21 -6.71 4.98 1.13
N ALA A 22 -7.67 4.11 0.82
CA ALA A 22 -7.90 3.58 -0.50
C ALA A 22 -8.32 4.78 -1.34
N GLY A 23 -7.30 5.54 -1.76
CA GLY A 23 -7.38 6.72 -2.57
C GLY A 23 -7.95 6.25 -3.87
N SER A 24 -9.27 6.29 -3.94
CA SER A 24 -10.02 5.91 -5.11
C SER A 24 -9.38 6.66 -6.28
N ASP A 25 -8.82 5.88 -7.19
CA ASP A 25 -7.88 6.29 -8.23
C ASP A 25 -8.32 7.64 -8.84
N PRO A 26 -7.51 8.72 -8.71
CA PRO A 26 -7.90 10.05 -9.15
C PRO A 26 -8.26 10.06 -10.64
N ASP A 27 -7.64 9.19 -11.43
CA ASP A 27 -7.92 9.05 -12.85
C ASP A 27 -9.27 8.36 -13.08
N ALA A 28 -9.63 7.38 -12.26
CA ALA A 28 -10.94 6.75 -12.30
C ALA A 28 -12.07 7.73 -11.91
N ARG A 29 -11.82 8.64 -10.95
CA ARG A 29 -12.78 9.71 -10.60
C ARG A 29 -12.92 10.75 -11.69
N ARG A 30 -11.79 11.21 -12.26
CA ARG A 30 -11.79 12.17 -13.39
C ARG A 30 -12.51 11.58 -14.60
N LEU A 31 -12.20 10.33 -14.96
CA LEU A 31 -12.88 9.63 -16.04
C LEU A 31 -14.37 9.47 -15.78
N ALA A 32 -14.77 9.14 -14.54
CA ALA A 32 -16.17 9.10 -14.17
C ALA A 32 -16.82 10.48 -14.37
N LEU A 33 -16.23 11.55 -13.86
CA LEU A 33 -16.76 12.92 -13.97
C LEU A 33 -16.89 13.35 -15.44
N LEU A 34 -15.88 13.07 -16.27
CA LEU A 34 -15.92 13.30 -17.72
C LEU A 34 -17.06 12.56 -18.39
N MET A 35 -17.31 11.30 -18.01
CA MET A 35 -18.41 10.51 -18.59
C MET A 35 -19.80 11.00 -18.14
N HIS A 36 -19.95 11.49 -16.89
CA HIS A 36 -21.20 12.13 -16.46
C HIS A 36 -21.42 13.44 -17.21
N ALA A 37 -20.39 14.28 -17.32
CA ALA A 37 -20.46 15.53 -18.10
C ALA A 37 -20.83 15.26 -19.56
N ALA A 38 -20.17 14.28 -20.20
CA ALA A 38 -20.49 13.87 -21.56
C ALA A 38 -21.95 13.39 -21.70
N PHE A 39 -22.47 12.62 -20.75
CA PHE A 39 -23.86 12.17 -20.76
C PHE A 39 -24.85 13.33 -20.73
N PHE A 40 -24.74 14.24 -19.77
CA PHE A 40 -25.66 15.38 -19.68
C PHE A 40 -25.55 16.34 -20.86
N LEU A 41 -24.33 16.55 -21.36
CA LEU A 41 -24.09 17.39 -22.52
C LEU A 41 -24.71 16.80 -23.79
N LEU A 42 -24.55 15.48 -24.01
CA LEU A 42 -25.17 14.78 -25.14
C LEU A 42 -26.69 14.71 -25.01
N LEU A 43 -27.23 14.47 -23.81
CA LEU A 43 -28.67 14.44 -23.56
C LEU A 43 -29.29 15.82 -23.83
N GLY A 44 -28.68 16.88 -23.32
CA GLY A 44 -29.11 18.26 -23.54
C GLY A 44 -29.04 18.64 -25.02
N ALA A 45 -27.92 18.37 -25.69
CA ALA A 45 -27.77 18.64 -27.12
C ALA A 45 -28.80 17.88 -27.98
N SER A 46 -29.08 16.62 -27.64
CA SER A 46 -30.07 15.79 -28.35
C SER A 46 -31.50 16.31 -28.16
N LEU A 47 -31.84 16.74 -26.95
CA LEU A 47 -33.15 17.32 -26.64
C LEU A 47 -33.32 18.69 -27.33
N THR A 48 -32.32 19.56 -27.27
CA THR A 48 -32.32 20.85 -27.97
C THR A 48 -32.48 20.67 -29.48
N ARG A 49 -31.73 19.74 -30.07
CA ARG A 49 -31.83 19.43 -31.50
C ARG A 49 -33.23 18.91 -31.89
N PHE A 50 -33.86 18.10 -31.03
CA PHE A 50 -35.22 17.62 -31.27
C PHE A 50 -36.23 18.78 -31.24
N LEU A 51 -36.19 19.60 -30.19
CA LEU A 51 -37.09 20.75 -30.01
C LEU A 51 -36.97 21.79 -31.13
N MET A 52 -35.75 22.03 -31.64
CA MET A 52 -35.52 22.94 -32.76
C MET A 52 -36.06 22.41 -34.10
N ARG A 53 -36.08 21.08 -34.29
CA ARG A 53 -36.41 20.47 -35.59
C ARG A 53 -37.87 20.05 -35.72
N HIS A 54 -38.58 19.84 -34.60
CA HIS A 54 -39.99 19.45 -34.58
C HIS A 54 -40.79 20.29 -33.57
N PRO A 55 -40.91 21.62 -33.76
CA PRO A 55 -41.68 22.46 -32.85
C PRO A 55 -43.17 22.06 -32.90
N GLY A 56 -43.74 21.71 -31.74
CA GLY A 56 -45.19 21.51 -31.57
C GLY A 56 -45.73 20.10 -31.91
N GLU A 57 -44.86 19.10 -32.06
CA GLU A 57 -45.31 17.73 -32.33
C GLU A 57 -45.96 17.09 -31.09
N ALA A 58 -47.04 16.32 -31.25
CA ALA A 58 -47.78 15.71 -30.12
C ALA A 58 -46.94 14.75 -29.25
N ARG A 59 -45.77 14.32 -29.75
CA ARG A 59 -44.81 13.43 -29.06
C ARG A 59 -43.81 14.18 -28.17
N THR A 60 -43.72 15.50 -28.30
CA THR A 60 -42.79 16.36 -27.54
C THR A 60 -42.88 16.18 -26.02
N PRO A 61 -44.07 16.19 -25.36
CA PRO A 61 -44.14 16.01 -23.91
C PRO A 61 -43.65 14.64 -23.45
N TRP A 62 -43.90 13.58 -24.23
CA TRP A 62 -43.41 12.24 -23.95
C TRP A 62 -41.88 12.13 -24.03
N ILE A 63 -41.27 12.78 -25.02
CA ILE A 63 -39.81 12.80 -25.19
C ILE A 63 -39.13 13.56 -24.05
N ILE A 64 -39.72 14.67 -23.59
CA ILE A 64 -39.24 15.40 -22.40
C ILE A 64 -39.35 14.53 -21.15
N ALA A 65 -40.49 13.88 -20.92
CA ALA A 65 -40.70 13.01 -19.77
C ALA A 65 -39.73 11.82 -19.75
N LEU A 66 -39.50 11.16 -20.89
CA LEU A 66 -38.54 10.06 -21.04
C LEU A 66 -37.08 10.53 -20.84
N SER A 67 -36.74 11.73 -21.30
CA SER A 67 -35.39 12.31 -21.11
C SER A 67 -35.11 12.62 -19.65
N ILE A 68 -36.09 13.20 -18.94
CA ILE A 68 -36.00 13.43 -17.48
C ILE A 68 -35.91 12.10 -16.74
N THR A 69 -36.73 11.12 -17.12
CA THR A 69 -36.68 9.77 -16.54
C THR A 69 -35.30 9.14 -16.71
N LEU A 70 -34.71 9.25 -17.91
CA LEU A 70 -33.38 8.72 -18.21
C LEU A 70 -32.30 9.44 -17.39
N ALA A 71 -32.39 10.76 -17.22
CA ALA A 71 -31.48 11.53 -16.39
C ALA A 71 -31.56 11.08 -14.92
N VAL A 72 -32.75 11.06 -14.34
CA VAL A 72 -32.96 10.63 -12.93
C VAL A 72 -32.45 9.21 -12.72
N LEU A 73 -32.74 8.31 -13.66
CA LEU A 73 -32.30 6.93 -13.57
C LEU A 73 -30.76 6.83 -13.61
N TYR A 74 -30.09 7.61 -14.49
CA TYR A 74 -28.63 7.69 -14.55
C TYR A 74 -28.01 8.22 -13.25
N LEU A 75 -28.58 9.27 -12.64
CA LEU A 75 -28.16 9.80 -11.33
C LEU A 75 -28.35 8.80 -10.17
N LEU A 76 -29.33 7.89 -10.28
CA LEU A 76 -29.56 6.87 -9.28
C LEU A 76 -28.49 5.77 -9.29
N GLY A 77 -27.78 5.59 -10.41
CA GLY A 77 -26.75 4.56 -10.60
C GLY A 77 -25.63 4.56 -9.55
N PRO A 78 -24.99 5.71 -9.26
CA PRO A 78 -24.00 5.83 -8.19
C PRO A 78 -24.51 5.45 -6.79
N VAL A 79 -25.79 5.69 -6.50
CA VAL A 79 -26.41 5.40 -5.19
C VAL A 79 -26.56 3.89 -4.94
N LEU A 80 -26.61 3.07 -6.00
CA LEU A 80 -26.69 1.61 -5.91
C LEU A 80 -25.33 0.94 -5.61
N GLY A 81 -24.24 1.70 -5.47
CA GLY A 81 -22.91 1.22 -5.13
C GLY A 81 -22.15 0.57 -6.29
N SER A 82 -20.87 0.26 -6.07
CA SER A 82 -19.93 -0.19 -7.11
C SER A 82 -19.93 -1.71 -7.39
N ARG A 83 -20.65 -2.51 -6.61
CA ARG A 83 -20.68 -3.98 -6.76
C ARG A 83 -21.69 -4.43 -7.83
N PRO A 84 -21.45 -5.54 -8.55
CA PRO A 84 -22.39 -6.10 -9.52
C PRO A 84 -23.48 -6.88 -8.77
N THR A 85 -24.46 -6.17 -8.21
CA THR A 85 -25.63 -6.76 -7.55
C THR A 85 -26.76 -7.00 -8.57
N PRO A 86 -27.66 -7.97 -8.36
CA PRO A 86 -28.79 -8.20 -9.27
C PRO A 86 -29.67 -6.96 -9.42
N ARG A 87 -29.84 -6.18 -8.34
CA ARG A 87 -30.52 -4.87 -8.36
C ARG A 87 -29.89 -3.89 -9.34
N ARG A 88 -28.56 -3.86 -9.43
CA ARG A 88 -27.81 -2.96 -10.32
C ARG A 88 -27.88 -3.42 -11.78
N VAL A 89 -27.89 -4.72 -12.02
CA VAL A 89 -28.13 -5.29 -13.36
C VAL A 89 -29.56 -4.98 -13.83
N ALA A 90 -30.55 -5.14 -12.94
CA ALA A 90 -31.94 -4.77 -13.24
C ALA A 90 -32.08 -3.27 -13.52
N TRP A 91 -31.46 -2.41 -12.72
CA TRP A 91 -31.40 -0.95 -12.97
C TRP A 91 -30.80 -0.62 -14.34
N LEU A 92 -29.69 -1.28 -14.71
CA LEU A 92 -29.08 -1.09 -16.03
C LEU A 92 -30.03 -1.54 -17.14
N GLY A 93 -30.74 -2.65 -16.94
CA GLY A 93 -31.77 -3.12 -17.88
C GLY A 93 -32.87 -2.08 -18.09
N VAL A 94 -33.42 -1.52 -17.00
CA VAL A 94 -34.42 -0.44 -17.09
C VAL A 94 -33.86 0.79 -17.79
N LEU A 95 -32.61 1.18 -17.48
CA LEU A 95 -31.94 2.32 -18.11
C LEU A 95 -31.78 2.14 -19.62
N VAL A 96 -31.37 0.95 -20.04
CA VAL A 96 -31.23 0.58 -21.44
C VAL A 96 -32.60 0.55 -22.14
N VAL A 97 -33.63 -0.03 -21.53
CA VAL A 97 -34.98 -0.09 -22.11
C VAL A 97 -35.57 1.32 -22.30
N VAL A 98 -35.50 2.18 -21.28
CA VAL A 98 -35.96 3.57 -21.37
C VAL A 98 -35.22 4.33 -22.48
N TRP A 99 -33.90 4.14 -22.57
CA TRP A 99 -33.11 4.74 -23.65
C TRP A 99 -33.48 4.19 -25.03
N MET A 100 -33.70 2.87 -25.17
CA MET A 100 -34.11 2.27 -26.45
C MET A 100 -35.44 2.86 -26.93
N VAL A 101 -36.43 2.98 -26.03
CA VAL A 101 -37.71 3.63 -26.35
C VAL A 101 -37.47 5.06 -26.82
N LEU A 102 -36.63 5.83 -26.12
CA LEU A 102 -36.31 7.21 -26.49
C LEU A 102 -35.65 7.31 -27.87
N VAL A 103 -34.76 6.39 -28.22
CA VAL A 103 -34.11 6.32 -29.54
C VAL A 103 -35.09 5.98 -30.66
N VAL A 104 -36.07 5.09 -30.41
CA VAL A 104 -37.13 4.80 -31.41
C VAL A 104 -37.99 6.03 -31.67
N LEU A 105 -38.31 6.80 -30.62
CA LEU A 105 -39.10 8.04 -30.77
C LEU A 105 -38.29 9.16 -31.43
N ALA A 106 -36.99 9.25 -31.12
CA ALA A 106 -36.10 10.28 -31.62
C ALA A 106 -34.66 9.73 -31.80
N PRO A 107 -34.22 9.45 -33.04
CA PRO A 107 -32.89 8.88 -33.30
C PRO A 107 -31.71 9.77 -32.87
N SER A 108 -31.95 11.07 -32.64
CA SER A 108 -30.92 12.00 -32.14
C SER A 108 -30.30 11.54 -30.81
N PHE A 109 -31.04 10.80 -29.99
CA PHE A 109 -30.55 10.27 -28.71
C PHE A 109 -29.60 9.08 -28.83
N ALA A 110 -29.35 8.56 -30.05
CA ALA A 110 -28.39 7.49 -30.30
C ALA A 110 -26.97 7.86 -29.84
N TRP A 111 -26.61 9.15 -29.87
CA TRP A 111 -25.30 9.63 -29.39
C TRP A 111 -25.09 9.42 -27.88
N CYS A 112 -26.17 9.31 -27.09
CA CYS A 112 -26.07 8.98 -25.66
C CYS A 112 -25.66 7.53 -25.40
N ALA A 113 -25.48 6.69 -26.43
CA ALA A 113 -25.02 5.32 -26.30
C ALA A 113 -23.64 5.21 -25.64
N VAL A 114 -22.75 6.19 -25.83
CA VAL A 114 -21.35 6.11 -25.38
C VAL A 114 -21.21 6.03 -23.85
N PRO A 115 -21.81 6.95 -23.06
CA PRO A 115 -21.84 6.80 -21.61
C PRO A 115 -22.55 5.54 -21.12
N LEU A 116 -23.58 5.08 -21.84
CA LEU A 116 -24.32 3.85 -21.52
C LEU A 116 -23.46 2.60 -21.73
N PHE A 117 -22.67 2.54 -22.83
CA PHE A 117 -21.68 1.49 -23.07
C PHE A 117 -20.63 1.48 -21.97
N TYR A 118 -20.10 2.64 -21.61
CA TYR A 118 -19.13 2.76 -20.52
C TYR A 118 -19.72 2.24 -19.20
N THR A 119 -20.97 2.58 -18.89
CA THR A 119 -21.67 2.12 -17.69
C THR A 119 -21.89 0.60 -17.72
N GLY A 120 -22.32 0.02 -18.84
CA GLY A 120 -22.48 -1.42 -19.01
C GLY A 120 -21.15 -2.17 -18.89
N LEU A 121 -20.09 -1.68 -19.53
CA LEU A 121 -18.74 -2.25 -19.48
C LEU A 121 -18.16 -2.29 -18.05
N ARG A 122 -18.50 -1.31 -17.20
CA ARG A 122 -18.06 -1.31 -15.80
C ARG A 122 -18.83 -2.26 -14.88
N ILE A 123 -20.08 -2.59 -15.21
CA ILE A 123 -20.96 -3.38 -14.34
C ILE A 123 -20.94 -4.86 -14.74
N LEU A 124 -20.91 -5.17 -16.03
CA LEU A 124 -21.06 -6.54 -16.55
C LEU A 124 -19.71 -7.26 -16.69
N PRO A 125 -19.72 -8.61 -16.64
CA PRO A 125 -18.57 -9.40 -17.03
C PRO A 125 -18.26 -9.16 -18.53
N PRO A 126 -16.99 -9.31 -18.96
CA PRO A 126 -16.53 -8.87 -20.28
C PRO A 126 -17.32 -9.48 -21.44
N ARG A 127 -17.71 -10.76 -21.35
CA ARG A 127 -18.52 -11.41 -22.40
C ARG A 127 -19.91 -10.79 -22.51
N ALA A 128 -20.58 -10.54 -21.39
CA ALA A 128 -21.92 -9.96 -21.38
C ALA A 128 -21.88 -8.46 -21.76
N ALA A 129 -20.81 -7.75 -21.40
CA ALA A 129 -20.63 -6.37 -21.83
C ALA A 129 -20.40 -6.26 -23.35
N LEU A 130 -19.59 -7.16 -23.93
CA LEU A 130 -19.43 -7.24 -25.39
C LEU A 130 -20.75 -7.57 -26.09
N ALA A 131 -21.54 -8.51 -25.55
CA ALA A 131 -22.86 -8.83 -26.08
C ALA A 131 -23.82 -7.64 -26.01
N LEU A 132 -23.83 -6.90 -24.89
CA LEU A 132 -24.64 -5.69 -24.72
C LEU A 132 -24.23 -4.60 -25.71
N VAL A 133 -22.93 -4.32 -25.86
CA VAL A 133 -22.42 -3.33 -26.82
C VAL A 133 -22.83 -3.73 -28.24
N ALA A 134 -22.62 -4.98 -28.64
CA ALA A 134 -23.01 -5.47 -29.96
C ALA A 134 -24.53 -5.33 -30.21
N LEU A 135 -25.35 -5.75 -29.24
CA LEU A 135 -26.80 -5.64 -29.32
C LEU A 135 -27.26 -4.18 -29.51
N LEU A 136 -26.74 -3.27 -28.70
CA LEU A 136 -27.11 -1.86 -28.76
C LEU A 136 -26.59 -1.18 -30.02
N THR A 137 -25.39 -1.54 -30.51
CA THR A 137 -24.88 -1.05 -31.80
C THR A 137 -25.77 -1.50 -32.95
N VAL A 138 -26.15 -2.78 -33.00
CA VAL A 138 -27.08 -3.30 -34.02
C VAL A 138 -28.42 -2.58 -33.95
N PHE A 139 -28.94 -2.36 -32.74
CA PHE A 139 -30.19 -1.63 -32.53
C PHE A 139 -30.12 -0.18 -33.04
N VAL A 140 -29.05 0.56 -32.71
CA VAL A 140 -28.85 1.94 -33.19
C VAL A 140 -28.78 1.99 -34.71
N VAL A 141 -28.02 1.09 -35.34
CA VAL A 141 -27.91 1.02 -36.79
C VAL A 141 -29.28 0.71 -37.42
N ALA A 142 -30.02 -0.25 -36.87
CA ALA A 142 -31.36 -0.58 -37.36
C ALA A 142 -32.37 0.58 -37.20
N ALA A 143 -32.33 1.30 -36.08
CA ALA A 143 -33.18 2.47 -35.84
C ALA A 143 -32.87 3.62 -36.82
N GLN A 144 -31.59 3.87 -37.10
CA GLN A 144 -31.16 4.90 -38.04
C GLN A 144 -31.57 4.56 -39.47
N LEU A 145 -31.37 3.31 -39.90
CA LEU A 145 -31.73 2.84 -41.25
C LEU A 145 -33.25 2.91 -41.51
N ARG A 146 -34.09 2.72 -40.49
CA ARG A 146 -35.55 2.84 -40.64
C ARG A 146 -36.05 4.25 -40.90
N LEU A 147 -35.34 5.27 -40.42
CA LEU A 147 -35.76 6.68 -40.54
C LEU A 147 -34.98 7.44 -41.62
N ALA A 148 -33.92 6.85 -42.18
CA ALA A 148 -33.13 7.45 -43.24
C ALA A 148 -33.93 7.46 -44.56
N THR A 149 -34.15 8.65 -45.12
CA THR A 149 -34.76 8.84 -46.45
C THR A 149 -33.72 8.71 -47.59
N GLY A 150 -32.45 8.47 -47.26
CA GLY A 150 -31.32 8.22 -48.17
C GLY A 150 -30.17 7.47 -47.46
N PHE A 151 -29.24 6.89 -48.22
CA PHE A 151 -28.07 6.19 -47.66
C PHE A 151 -26.99 7.21 -47.27
N ASP A 152 -26.87 7.49 -45.97
CA ASP A 152 -25.75 8.24 -45.39
C ASP A 152 -24.76 7.25 -44.73
N PRO A 153 -23.59 6.97 -45.35
CA PRO A 153 -22.58 6.06 -44.79
C PRO A 153 -22.14 6.44 -43.37
N ASN A 154 -22.13 7.74 -43.05
CA ASN A 154 -21.75 8.24 -41.73
C ASN A 154 -22.68 7.75 -40.61
N LEU A 155 -23.98 7.57 -40.87
CA LEU A 155 -24.96 7.09 -39.88
C LEU A 155 -24.77 5.60 -39.55
N VAL A 156 -24.21 4.84 -40.48
CA VAL A 156 -23.97 3.39 -40.34
C VAL A 156 -22.58 3.11 -39.77
N LEU A 157 -21.57 3.92 -40.12
CA LEU A 157 -20.17 3.68 -39.75
C LEU A 157 -19.79 4.26 -38.39
N ALA A 158 -20.41 5.38 -37.96
CA ALA A 158 -20.05 6.03 -36.70
C ALA A 158 -20.35 5.20 -35.44
N PRO A 159 -21.53 4.55 -35.28
CA PRO A 159 -21.82 3.76 -34.06
C PRO A 159 -20.89 2.54 -33.87
N PRO A 160 -20.59 1.73 -34.91
CA PRO A 160 -19.61 0.65 -34.80
C PRO A 160 -18.19 1.15 -34.51
N ALA A 161 -17.76 2.25 -35.14
CA ALA A 161 -16.43 2.82 -34.89
C ALA A 161 -16.26 3.24 -33.43
N VAL A 162 -17.26 3.92 -32.86
CA VAL A 162 -17.25 4.34 -31.46
C VAL A 162 -17.30 3.14 -30.51
N ALA A 163 -18.12 2.13 -30.81
CA ALA A 163 -18.16 0.88 -30.04
C ALA A 163 -16.82 0.13 -30.07
N ALA A 164 -16.16 0.09 -31.23
CA ALA A 164 -14.86 -0.54 -31.40
C ALA A 164 -13.78 0.18 -30.58
N VAL A 165 -13.72 1.52 -30.64
CA VAL A 165 -12.78 2.32 -29.84
C VAL A 165 -13.05 2.15 -28.33
N ALA A 166 -14.31 2.24 -27.89
CA ALA A 166 -14.67 2.06 -26.49
C ALA A 166 -14.28 0.67 -25.97
N THR A 167 -14.52 -0.37 -26.77
CA THR A 167 -14.15 -1.75 -26.46
C THR A 167 -12.63 -1.91 -26.40
N ALA A 168 -11.90 -1.36 -27.37
CA ALA A 168 -10.44 -1.43 -27.42
C ALA A 168 -9.81 -0.75 -26.19
N VAL A 169 -10.27 0.45 -25.84
CA VAL A 169 -9.83 1.18 -24.65
C VAL A 169 -10.15 0.38 -23.38
N PHE A 170 -11.34 -0.18 -23.26
CA PHE A 170 -11.72 -0.99 -22.10
C PHE A 170 -10.86 -2.24 -21.94
N VAL A 171 -10.62 -2.98 -23.03
CA VAL A 171 -9.77 -4.18 -23.02
C VAL A 171 -8.33 -3.80 -22.68
N HIS A 172 -7.81 -2.71 -23.25
CA HIS A 172 -6.47 -2.22 -22.96
C HIS A 172 -6.31 -1.85 -21.49
N MET A 173 -7.24 -1.07 -20.94
CA MET A 173 -7.23 -0.64 -19.54
C MET A 173 -7.34 -1.82 -18.58
N ARG A 174 -8.18 -2.83 -18.90
CA ARG A 174 -8.25 -4.06 -18.11
C ARG A 174 -6.93 -4.84 -18.11
N ARG A 175 -6.31 -5.01 -19.26
CA ARG A 175 -5.00 -5.69 -19.37
C ARG A 175 -3.91 -4.93 -18.62
N GLN A 176 -3.93 -3.60 -18.65
CA GLN A 176 -3.02 -2.77 -17.87
C GLN A 176 -3.26 -2.93 -16.37
N ALA A 177 -4.51 -2.90 -15.91
CA ALA A 177 -4.83 -3.06 -14.50
C ALA A 177 -4.38 -4.41 -13.92
N VAL A 178 -4.51 -5.50 -14.69
CA VAL A 178 -3.99 -6.82 -14.28
C VAL A 178 -2.46 -6.79 -14.18
N ARG A 179 -1.77 -6.30 -15.21
CA ARG A 179 -0.30 -6.18 -15.21
C ARG A 179 0.22 -5.31 -14.05
N GLN A 180 -0.45 -4.20 -13.76
CA GLN A 180 -0.10 -3.32 -12.65
C GLN A 180 -0.24 -4.03 -11.29
N ARG A 181 -1.31 -4.83 -11.11
CA ARG A 181 -1.48 -5.62 -9.88
C ARG A 181 -0.40 -6.68 -9.70
N GLU A 182 -0.03 -7.36 -10.78
CA GLU A 182 1.06 -8.35 -10.76
C GLU A 182 2.41 -7.70 -10.43
N LEU A 183 2.73 -6.56 -11.06
CA LEU A 183 3.95 -5.79 -10.77
C LEU A 183 3.97 -5.30 -9.31
N ALA A 184 2.85 -4.76 -8.81
CA ALA A 184 2.74 -4.31 -7.43
C ALA A 184 2.80 -5.45 -6.40
N ALA A 185 2.36 -6.66 -6.76
CA ALA A 185 2.54 -7.85 -5.93
C ALA A 185 4.02 -8.25 -5.87
N ARG A 186 4.70 -8.33 -7.02
CA ARG A 186 6.13 -8.63 -7.10
C ARG A 186 6.99 -7.61 -6.35
N GLN A 187 6.70 -6.31 -6.50
CA GLN A 187 7.41 -5.26 -5.77
C GLN A 187 7.29 -5.43 -4.25
N ARG A 188 6.11 -5.79 -3.74
CA ARG A 188 5.91 -6.02 -2.31
C ARG A 188 6.70 -7.22 -1.80
N GLU A 189 6.76 -8.30 -2.58
CA GLU A 189 7.58 -9.47 -2.28
C GLU A 189 9.07 -9.12 -2.23
N LEU A 190 9.59 -8.45 -3.27
CA LEU A 190 11.00 -8.02 -3.31
C LEU A 190 11.37 -7.06 -2.16
N ILE A 191 10.49 -6.13 -1.80
CA ILE A 191 10.70 -5.24 -0.65
C ILE A 191 10.73 -6.05 0.66
N GLY A 192 9.84 -7.04 0.79
CA GLY A 192 9.83 -7.96 1.92
C GLY A 192 11.15 -8.71 2.07
N ASP A 193 11.64 -9.28 0.98
CA ASP A 193 12.92 -10.01 0.94
C ASP A 193 14.11 -9.10 1.27
N LEU A 194 14.17 -7.89 0.69
CA LEU A 194 15.23 -6.93 0.99
C LEU A 194 15.26 -6.54 2.48
N LEU A 195 14.09 -6.31 3.08
CA LEU A 195 14.00 -5.99 4.50
C LEU A 195 14.40 -7.17 5.37
N ARG A 196 14.04 -8.40 4.99
CA ARG A 196 14.46 -9.62 5.68
C ARG A 196 15.98 -9.78 5.64
N THR A 197 16.60 -9.71 4.46
CA THR A 197 18.05 -9.82 4.30
C THR A 197 18.79 -8.73 5.06
N ARG A 198 18.28 -7.49 5.08
CA ARG A 198 18.89 -6.41 5.89
C ARG A 198 18.82 -6.69 7.39
N ARG A 199 17.73 -7.29 7.89
CA ARG A 199 17.64 -7.68 9.31
C ARG A 199 18.60 -8.81 9.64
N GLU A 200 18.73 -9.80 8.77
CA GLU A 200 19.66 -10.92 8.93
C GLU A 200 21.12 -10.43 8.90
N LEU A 201 21.46 -9.51 7.99
CA LEU A 201 22.77 -8.86 7.92
C LEU A 201 23.05 -8.06 9.20
N ALA A 202 22.13 -7.18 9.61
CA ALA A 202 22.32 -6.39 10.83
C ALA A 202 22.44 -7.27 12.09
N ALA A 203 21.77 -8.41 12.17
CA ALA A 203 21.95 -9.37 13.26
C ALA A 203 23.33 -10.03 13.22
N THR A 204 23.84 -10.33 12.03
CA THR A 204 25.18 -10.91 11.84
C THR A 204 26.27 -9.91 12.19
N GLU A 205 26.18 -8.68 11.69
CA GLU A 205 27.13 -7.59 12.00
C GLU A 205 27.17 -7.29 13.50
N ARG A 206 26.02 -7.31 14.20
CA ARG A 206 26.01 -7.16 15.67
C ARG A 206 26.75 -8.29 16.37
N ARG A 207 26.53 -9.54 15.95
CA ARG A 207 27.23 -10.71 16.53
C ARG A 207 28.73 -10.63 16.27
N GLU A 208 29.13 -10.30 15.05
CA GLU A 208 30.54 -10.10 14.68
C GLU A 208 31.16 -8.94 15.48
N GLY A 209 30.44 -7.84 15.64
CA GLY A 209 30.85 -6.70 16.45
C GLY A 209 31.06 -7.07 17.92
N THR A 210 30.14 -7.81 18.53
CA THR A 210 30.29 -8.29 19.91
C THR A 210 31.48 -9.23 20.06
N LEU A 211 31.70 -10.14 19.10
CA LEU A 211 32.85 -11.05 19.13
C LEU A 211 34.19 -10.32 18.95
N ALA A 212 34.25 -9.38 18.02
CA ALA A 212 35.43 -8.55 17.79
C ALA A 212 35.77 -7.73 19.04
N GLU A 213 34.76 -7.14 19.68
CA GLU A 213 34.95 -6.36 20.90
C GLU A 213 35.41 -7.23 22.07
N ARG A 214 34.83 -8.42 22.23
CA ARG A 214 35.26 -9.39 23.24
C ARG A 214 36.72 -9.81 23.03
N GLN A 215 37.14 -10.02 21.79
CA GLN A 215 38.53 -10.37 21.48
C GLN A 215 39.48 -9.20 21.77
N ARG A 216 39.09 -7.97 21.39
CA ARG A 216 39.84 -6.74 21.71
C ARG A 216 40.03 -6.60 23.21
N LEU A 217 38.95 -6.70 23.98
CA LEU A 217 38.98 -6.63 25.44
C LEU A 217 39.84 -7.73 26.06
N SER A 218 39.77 -8.97 25.54
CA SER A 218 40.61 -10.06 26.04
C SER A 218 42.10 -9.79 25.84
N MET A 219 42.50 -9.18 24.71
CA MET A 219 43.90 -8.81 24.47
C MET A 219 44.33 -7.67 25.41
N GLU A 220 43.51 -6.63 25.56
CA GLU A 220 43.80 -5.48 26.42
C GLU A 220 43.92 -5.87 27.91
N ILE A 221 43.06 -6.78 28.38
CA ILE A 221 43.13 -7.35 29.74
C ILE A 221 44.41 -8.20 29.87
N HIS A 222 44.73 -9.04 28.89
CA HIS A 222 45.91 -9.90 28.95
C HIS A 222 47.21 -9.08 29.00
N ASP A 223 47.32 -8.04 28.17
CA ASP A 223 48.50 -7.15 28.14
C ASP A 223 48.67 -6.41 29.48
N THR A 224 47.57 -5.89 30.03
CA THR A 224 47.58 -5.23 31.35
C THR A 224 48.02 -6.18 32.45
N LEU A 225 47.50 -7.41 32.48
CA LEU A 225 47.88 -8.44 33.45
C LEU A 225 49.35 -8.86 33.29
N ALA A 226 49.81 -9.11 32.06
CA ALA A 226 51.18 -9.49 31.77
C ALA A 226 52.18 -8.40 32.21
N GLN A 227 51.87 -7.13 31.94
CA GLN A 227 52.67 -6.00 32.38
C GLN A 227 52.72 -5.88 33.91
N GLY A 228 51.57 -6.00 34.57
CA GLY A 228 51.46 -5.94 36.03
C GLY A 228 52.26 -7.04 36.72
N LEU A 229 52.15 -8.28 36.25
CA LEU A 229 52.89 -9.43 36.77
C LEU A 229 54.40 -9.30 36.52
N SER A 230 54.82 -8.81 35.35
CA SER A 230 56.23 -8.59 35.04
C SER A 230 56.87 -7.54 35.97
N SER A 231 56.16 -6.44 36.23
CA SER A 231 56.58 -5.42 37.20
C SER A 231 56.74 -5.98 38.61
N GLN A 232 55.78 -6.80 39.04
CA GLN A 232 55.82 -7.47 40.33
C GLN A 232 57.00 -8.45 40.44
N GLN A 233 57.25 -9.25 39.40
CA GLN A 233 58.40 -10.16 39.34
C GLN A 233 59.73 -9.41 39.42
N MET A 234 59.89 -8.30 38.70
CA MET A 234 61.10 -7.47 38.75
C MET A 234 61.37 -6.91 40.16
N LEU A 235 60.32 -6.47 40.86
CA LEU A 235 60.43 -5.98 42.24
C LEU A 235 60.80 -7.09 43.23
N LEU A 236 60.22 -8.28 43.08
CA LEU A 236 60.57 -9.43 43.91
C LEU A 236 62.01 -9.88 43.68
N GLN A 237 62.48 -9.88 42.43
CA GLN A 237 63.89 -10.14 42.12
C GLN A 237 64.84 -9.08 42.71
N ALA A 238 64.43 -7.81 42.73
CA ALA A 238 65.21 -6.75 43.37
C ALA A 238 65.27 -6.92 44.89
N ALA A 239 64.16 -7.35 45.52
CA ALA A 239 64.11 -7.66 46.94
C ALA A 239 65.04 -8.82 47.31
N ASP A 240 65.06 -9.89 46.52
CA ASP A 240 65.89 -11.08 46.73
C ASP A 240 67.39 -10.74 46.69
N ARG A 241 67.83 -9.93 45.72
CA ARG A 241 69.24 -9.50 45.59
C ARG A 241 69.71 -8.59 46.72
N THR A 242 68.80 -7.88 47.38
CA THR A 242 69.14 -6.91 48.44
C THR A 242 68.85 -7.42 49.85
N TRP A 243 68.39 -8.67 49.98
CA TRP A 243 67.84 -9.23 51.21
C TRP A 243 68.79 -9.14 52.42
N ASP A 244 70.05 -9.56 52.24
CA ASP A 244 71.06 -9.55 53.30
C ASP A 244 71.86 -8.23 53.35
N ALA A 245 72.03 -7.57 52.19
CA ALA A 245 72.88 -6.38 52.06
C ALA A 245 72.17 -5.08 52.48
N ASP A 246 70.88 -4.95 52.21
CA ASP A 246 70.03 -3.83 52.62
C ASP A 246 68.60 -4.33 52.91
N PRO A 247 68.35 -4.82 54.14
CA PRO A 247 67.06 -5.36 54.53
C PRO A 247 65.91 -4.35 54.47
N GLU A 248 66.19 -3.04 54.60
CA GLU A 248 65.15 -2.02 54.48
C GLU A 248 64.73 -1.82 53.02
N ALA A 249 65.68 -1.80 52.08
CA ALA A 249 65.37 -1.75 50.65
C ALA A 249 64.58 -2.99 50.20
N ALA A 250 64.99 -4.18 50.62
CA ALA A 250 64.27 -5.41 50.32
C ALA A 250 62.80 -5.35 50.79
N ARG A 251 62.56 -4.89 52.03
CA ARG A 251 61.19 -4.69 52.56
C ARG A 251 60.40 -3.64 51.78
N ARG A 252 61.03 -2.56 51.28
CA ARG A 252 60.36 -1.59 50.41
C ARG A 252 59.93 -2.23 49.08
N HIS A 253 60.81 -2.99 48.43
CA HIS A 253 60.49 -3.68 47.17
C HIS A 253 59.32 -4.67 47.34
N VAL A 254 59.31 -5.46 48.42
CA VAL A 254 58.18 -6.36 48.74
C VAL A 254 56.88 -5.58 48.94
N ARG A 255 56.88 -4.51 49.75
CA ARG A 255 55.67 -3.68 49.95
C ARG A 255 55.15 -3.09 48.65
N THR A 256 56.04 -2.62 47.77
CA THR A 256 55.64 -2.10 46.46
C THR A 256 55.05 -3.19 45.58
N ALA A 257 55.64 -4.40 45.56
CA ALA A 257 55.12 -5.54 44.83
C ALA A 257 53.72 -5.96 45.34
N THR A 258 53.51 -5.99 46.66
CA THR A 258 52.20 -6.25 47.27
C THR A 258 51.18 -5.19 46.88
N GLY A 259 51.55 -3.90 46.92
CA GLY A 259 50.65 -2.82 46.51
C GLY A 259 50.27 -2.86 45.02
N ILE A 260 51.17 -3.32 44.15
CA ILE A 260 50.86 -3.57 42.73
C ILE A 260 49.89 -4.75 42.59
N ALA A 261 50.11 -5.85 43.31
CA ALA A 261 49.23 -7.01 43.29
C ALA A 261 47.80 -6.65 43.72
N GLU A 262 47.64 -5.88 44.80
CA GLU A 262 46.35 -5.41 45.28
C GLU A 262 45.63 -4.55 44.25
N ARG A 263 46.35 -3.63 43.59
CA ARG A 263 45.79 -2.78 42.52
C ARG A 263 45.35 -3.60 41.31
N ASN A 264 46.20 -4.50 40.82
CA ASN A 264 45.87 -5.36 39.67
C ASN A 264 44.69 -6.28 39.97
N LEU A 265 44.59 -6.82 41.20
CA LEU A 265 43.46 -7.66 41.60
C LEU A 265 42.15 -6.86 41.68
N ALA A 266 42.21 -5.63 42.20
CA ALA A 266 41.06 -4.73 42.22
C ALA A 266 40.59 -4.35 40.81
N GLU A 267 41.54 -4.13 39.90
CA GLU A 267 41.26 -3.81 38.49
C GLU A 267 40.68 -5.00 37.72
N ALA A 268 41.24 -6.19 37.89
CA ALA A 268 40.68 -7.42 37.32
C ALA A 268 39.25 -7.71 37.83
N ARG A 269 38.99 -7.49 39.13
CA ARG A 269 37.64 -7.62 39.71
C ARG A 269 36.66 -6.61 39.12
N ARG A 270 37.09 -5.37 38.89
CA ARG A 270 36.28 -4.35 38.20
C ARG A 270 35.95 -4.79 36.78
N PHE A 271 36.93 -5.24 35.99
CA PHE A 271 36.67 -5.73 34.63
C PHE A 271 35.67 -6.90 34.58
N VAL A 272 35.79 -7.88 35.48
CA VAL A 272 34.81 -8.98 35.57
C VAL A 272 33.42 -8.47 35.93
N HIS A 273 33.34 -7.52 36.88
CA HIS A 273 32.07 -6.93 37.29
C HIS A 273 31.46 -6.02 36.23
N ASP A 274 32.24 -5.37 35.38
CA ASP A 274 31.74 -4.51 34.31
C ASP A 274 31.30 -5.32 33.08
N LEU A 275 31.89 -6.51 32.86
CA LEU A 275 31.50 -7.41 31.76
C LEU A 275 30.31 -8.34 32.11
N ALA A 276 30.16 -8.78 33.36
CA ALA A 276 29.07 -9.68 33.78
C ALA A 276 27.62 -9.15 33.62
N PRO A 277 27.31 -7.85 33.76
CA PRO A 277 25.96 -7.31 33.61
C PRO A 277 25.52 -7.25 32.13
N ALA A 278 26.46 -7.16 31.20
CA ALA A 278 26.17 -7.07 29.76
C ALA A 278 25.64 -8.39 29.20
N ASP A 279 26.13 -9.54 29.69
CA ASP A 279 25.68 -10.87 29.25
C ASP A 279 24.29 -11.24 29.81
N LEU A 280 23.95 -10.80 31.02
CA LEU A 280 22.63 -11.01 31.62
C LEU A 280 21.54 -10.10 31.03
N ALA A 281 21.91 -8.95 30.46
CA ALA A 281 20.98 -8.08 29.73
C ALA A 281 20.71 -8.59 28.30
N ALA A 282 21.63 -9.37 27.71
CA ALA A 282 21.53 -9.86 26.33
C ALA A 282 20.89 -11.26 26.20
N GLY A 283 20.85 -12.05 27.28
CA GLY A 283 20.15 -13.34 27.34
C GLY A 283 18.83 -13.21 28.11
N GLY A 284 17.71 -13.49 27.44
CA GLY A 284 16.33 -13.44 27.95
C GLY A 284 16.20 -13.62 29.47
N GLY A 285 15.59 -12.60 30.07
CA GLY A 285 15.62 -12.32 31.49
C GLY A 285 15.32 -13.51 32.41
N LEU A 286 15.88 -13.38 33.61
CA LEU A 286 15.72 -14.20 34.82
C LEU A 286 14.29 -14.74 35.06
N GLU A 287 13.27 -14.08 34.50
CA GLU A 287 11.86 -14.46 34.52
C GLU A 287 11.55 -15.77 33.76
N ALA A 288 12.28 -16.08 32.68
CA ALA A 288 12.13 -17.34 31.95
C ALA A 288 12.74 -18.55 32.68
N ALA A 289 13.71 -18.31 33.58
CA ALA A 289 14.37 -19.37 34.35
C ALA A 289 13.64 -19.73 35.65
N LEU A 290 12.72 -18.87 36.12
CA LEU A 290 11.91 -19.09 37.32
C LEU A 290 10.54 -19.74 37.03
N HIS A 291 10.18 -19.89 35.75
CA HIS A 291 8.91 -20.48 35.30
C HIS A 291 9.05 -21.83 34.56
N ALA A 292 10.22 -22.47 34.61
CA ALA A 292 10.45 -23.85 34.15
C ALA A 292 10.60 -24.80 35.35
#